data_AF-A0A937B301-F1
#
_entry.id   AF-A0A937B301-F1
#
_cell.length_a   1.000
_cell.length_b   1.000
_cell.length_c   1.000
_cell.angle_alpha   90.00
_cell.angle_beta   90.00
_cell.angle_gamma   90.00
#
_symmetry.space_group_name_H-M   'P 1'
#
loop_
_entity.id
_entity.type
_entity.pdbx_description
1 polymer ?
#
loop_
_entity_poly.entity_id
_entity_poly.type
_entity_poly.pdbx_seq_one_letter_code
_entity_poly.pdbx_strand_id
1 'polypeptide(L)'
;MKNLLIFSFFLLLFMDNAYSQCRTRTWNSCEISVNGKPPVSYNCGYQLSVTNLTGILFKNLGVQCIDTICSLKHHILIKKGTSTVVNEYVYTISAGPYNFLSKGNYQVTINSYCNNSKTIRTCNYSINYY
;
A
#
# COMPACT_ATOMS: atom_id res chain seq x y z
N MET A 1 11.62 -13.28 54.18
CA MET A 1 10.99 -13.78 52.94
C MET A 1 10.25 -12.64 52.24
N LYS A 2 11.01 -11.78 51.54
CA LYS A 2 10.56 -10.68 50.70
C LYS A 2 11.61 -10.65 49.61
N ASN A 3 11.25 -10.92 48.35
CA ASN A 3 12.04 -10.71 47.11
C ASN A 3 11.65 -11.67 45.97
N LEU A 4 10.62 -12.51 46.12
CA LEU A 4 10.18 -13.43 45.07
C LEU A 4 9.01 -12.89 44.19
N LEU A 5 8.69 -11.60 44.26
CA LEU A 5 7.57 -11.01 43.50
C LEU A 5 8.01 -10.04 42.40
N ILE A 6 9.29 -9.71 42.29
CA ILE A 6 9.77 -8.70 41.33
C ILE A 6 10.16 -9.34 39.98
N PHE A 7 10.47 -10.64 39.95
CA PHE A 7 10.89 -11.31 38.72
C PHE A 7 9.73 -11.62 37.76
N SER A 8 8.49 -11.70 38.26
CA SER A 8 7.31 -11.96 37.42
C SER A 8 6.73 -10.70 36.76
N PHE A 9 7.10 -9.50 37.22
CA PHE A 9 6.63 -8.24 36.61
C PHE A 9 7.47 -7.82 35.40
N PHE A 10 8.74 -8.22 35.35
CA PHE A 10 9.61 -7.92 34.21
C PHE A 10 9.33 -8.78 32.97
N LEU A 11 8.67 -9.94 33.12
CA LEU A 11 8.33 -10.81 31.99
C LEU A 11 7.06 -10.38 31.24
N LEU A 12 6.17 -9.63 31.87
CA LEU A 12 4.94 -9.14 31.25
C LEU A 12 5.16 -7.89 30.37
N LEU A 13 6.25 -7.15 30.56
CA LEU A 13 6.55 -5.94 29.79
C LEU A 13 7.25 -6.21 28.44
N PHE A 14 7.65 -7.45 28.16
CA PHE A 14 8.23 -7.83 26.86
C PHE A 14 7.26 -8.56 25.93
N MET A 15 6.02 -8.83 26.38
CA MET A 15 5.04 -9.58 25.57
C MET A 15 4.25 -8.69 24.59
N ASP A 16 4.28 -7.37 24.71
CA ASP A 16 3.55 -6.47 23.81
C ASP A 16 4.21 -6.27 22.42
N ASN A 17 5.46 -6.70 22.23
CA ASN A 17 6.20 -6.42 21.00
C ASN A 17 6.39 -7.62 20.06
N ALA A 18 5.94 -8.82 20.45
CA ALA A 18 6.10 -10.04 19.63
C ALA A 18 5.27 -10.02 18.33
N TYR A 19 4.27 -9.15 18.22
CA TYR A 19 3.46 -8.97 17.00
C TYR A 19 3.98 -7.89 16.03
N SER A 20 5.13 -7.26 16.31
CA SER A 20 5.56 -6.03 15.60
C SER A 20 6.63 -6.18 14.51
N GLN A 21 7.19 -7.38 14.28
CA GLN A 21 8.30 -7.53 13.34
C GLN A 21 7.93 -8.41 12.14
N CYS A 22 6.95 -7.94 11.36
CA CYS A 22 6.81 -8.43 9.99
C CYS A 22 8.06 -8.06 9.20
N ARG A 23 8.85 -9.06 8.79
CA ARG A 23 9.90 -8.85 7.80
C ARG A 23 9.25 -8.52 6.48
N THR A 24 9.86 -7.57 5.79
CA THR A 24 9.34 -7.08 4.52
C THR A 24 10.41 -7.04 3.46
N ARG A 25 9.97 -7.24 2.23
CA ARG A 25 10.75 -6.95 1.04
C ARG A 25 10.06 -5.84 0.29
N THR A 26 10.82 -4.84 -0.15
CA THR A 26 10.30 -3.73 -0.94
C THR A 26 11.06 -3.60 -2.26
N TRP A 27 10.35 -3.19 -3.31
CA TRP A 27 10.88 -2.93 -4.64
C TRP A 27 10.46 -1.56 -5.10
N ASN A 28 11.27 -0.90 -5.92
CA ASN A 28 10.98 0.48 -6.31
C ASN A 28 9.85 0.67 -7.33
N SER A 29 8.98 -0.34 -7.51
CA SER A 29 8.02 -0.37 -8.60
C SER A 29 6.67 -0.98 -8.19
N CYS A 30 5.63 -0.58 -8.91
CA CYS A 30 4.29 -1.16 -8.86
C CYS A 30 3.93 -1.69 -10.25
N GLU A 31 3.28 -2.83 -10.32
CA GLU A 31 2.67 -3.28 -11.56
C GLU A 31 1.33 -2.57 -11.77
N ILE A 32 1.14 -1.93 -12.91
CA ILE A 32 -0.09 -1.21 -13.24
C ILE A 32 -0.67 -1.79 -14.52
N SER A 33 -1.92 -2.23 -14.44
CA SER A 33 -2.73 -2.66 -15.58
C SER A 33 -3.70 -1.54 -15.95
N VAL A 34 -3.70 -1.15 -17.22
CA VAL A 34 -4.55 -0.09 -17.77
C VAL A 34 -5.56 -0.72 -18.73
N ASN A 35 -6.84 -0.46 -18.53
CA ASN A 35 -7.97 -0.99 -19.32
C ASN A 35 -7.94 -2.51 -19.48
N GLY A 36 -7.56 -3.24 -18.43
CA GLY A 36 -7.46 -4.70 -18.47
C GLY A 36 -6.29 -5.25 -19.29
N LYS A 37 -5.39 -4.41 -19.82
CA LYS A 37 -4.15 -4.86 -20.48
C LYS A 37 -3.22 -5.55 -19.49
N PRO A 38 -2.25 -6.36 -19.95
CA PRO A 38 -1.24 -6.96 -19.09
C PRO A 38 -0.56 -5.91 -18.19
N PRO A 39 -0.30 -6.25 -16.91
CA PRO A 39 0.38 -5.34 -16.01
C PRO A 39 1.78 -5.01 -16.51
N VAL A 40 2.18 -3.74 -16.39
CA VAL A 40 3.53 -3.25 -16.66
C VAL A 40 4.11 -2.69 -15.38
N SER A 41 5.39 -2.95 -15.11
CA SER A 41 6.06 -2.44 -13.92
C SER A 41 6.48 -0.97 -14.12
N TYR A 42 6.05 -0.11 -13.21
CA TYR A 42 6.40 1.31 -13.19
C TYR A 42 7.06 1.68 -11.87
N ASN A 43 8.13 2.46 -11.93
CA ASN A 43 8.81 2.93 -10.73
C ASN A 43 7.93 3.90 -9.93
N CYS A 44 8.09 3.92 -8.60
CA CYS A 44 7.42 4.92 -7.78
C CYS A 44 7.89 6.33 -8.17
N GLY A 45 6.94 7.26 -8.30
CA GLY A 45 7.15 8.59 -8.86
C GLY A 45 6.87 8.69 -10.36
N TYR A 46 6.56 7.59 -11.04
CA TYR A 46 6.30 7.60 -12.47
C TYR A 46 5.04 8.38 -12.85
N GLN A 47 5.11 9.04 -14.02
CA GLN A 47 4.00 9.76 -14.63
C GLN A 47 3.45 8.97 -15.82
N LEU A 48 2.22 8.48 -15.69
CA LEU A 48 1.52 7.70 -16.69
C LEU A 48 0.61 8.61 -17.53
N SER A 49 0.80 8.63 -18.84
CA SER A 49 -0.07 9.35 -19.78
C SER A 49 -1.00 8.37 -20.49
N VAL A 50 -2.30 8.59 -20.42
CA VAL A 50 -3.33 7.70 -20.99
C VAL A 50 -4.37 8.52 -21.74
N THR A 51 -4.70 8.14 -22.98
CA THR A 51 -5.67 8.85 -23.84
C THR A 51 -7.06 8.23 -23.86
N ASN A 52 -7.17 6.95 -23.48
CA ASN A 52 -8.44 6.25 -23.34
C ASN A 52 -8.33 5.44 -22.05
N LEU A 53 -9.06 5.85 -21.01
CA LEU A 53 -8.95 5.27 -19.68
C LEU A 53 -10.32 4.79 -19.22
N THR A 54 -10.53 3.48 -19.28
CA THR A 54 -11.74 2.81 -18.79
C THR A 54 -11.56 2.30 -17.38
N GLY A 55 -10.35 1.88 -17.01
CA GLY A 55 -10.01 1.54 -15.63
C GLY A 55 -8.52 1.27 -15.41
N ILE A 56 -8.05 1.45 -14.17
CA ILE A 56 -6.69 1.08 -13.75
C ILE A 56 -6.75 0.12 -12.58
N LEU A 57 -5.90 -0.90 -12.64
CA LEU A 57 -5.69 -1.87 -11.60
C LEU A 57 -4.22 -1.83 -11.16
N PHE A 58 -3.98 -1.56 -9.89
CA PHE A 58 -2.67 -1.63 -9.29
C PHE A 58 -2.44 -3.03 -8.74
N LYS A 59 -1.40 -3.70 -9.23
CA LYS A 59 -0.96 -5.04 -8.85
C LYS A 59 0.45 -4.97 -8.28
N ASN A 60 0.85 -6.00 -7.53
CA ASN A 60 2.21 -6.20 -7.06
C ASN A 60 2.89 -4.87 -6.68
N LEU A 61 2.41 -4.26 -5.60
CA LEU A 61 2.67 -2.87 -5.21
C LEU A 61 4.10 -2.63 -4.68
N GLY A 62 5.04 -3.51 -5.05
CA GLY A 62 6.44 -3.40 -4.65
C GLY A 62 6.66 -3.65 -3.16
N VAL A 63 5.77 -4.39 -2.50
CA VAL A 63 5.90 -4.79 -1.10
C VAL A 63 5.45 -6.24 -0.94
N GLN A 64 6.21 -7.02 -0.18
CA GLN A 64 5.85 -8.35 0.26
C GLN A 64 6.09 -8.46 1.77
N CYS A 65 5.09 -8.95 2.50
CA CYS A 65 5.30 -9.44 3.86
C CYS A 65 5.89 -10.85 3.77
N ILE A 66 7.08 -11.05 4.35
CA ILE A 66 7.83 -12.31 4.23
C ILE A 66 7.28 -13.37 5.18
N ASP A 67 6.86 -12.97 6.37
CA ASP A 67 6.38 -13.90 7.38
C ASP A 67 4.92 -14.25 7.12
N THR A 68 4.58 -15.54 7.23
CA THR A 68 3.26 -16.09 6.89
C THR A 68 2.12 -15.59 7.79
N ILE A 69 2.47 -15.08 8.98
CA ILE A 69 1.54 -14.44 9.92
C ILE A 69 1.20 -12.99 9.53
N CYS A 70 1.87 -12.43 8.52
CA CYS A 70 1.72 -11.05 8.11
C CYS A 70 0.81 -10.91 6.90
N SER A 71 -0.32 -10.23 7.11
CA SER A 71 -1.24 -9.84 6.05
C SER A 71 -0.78 -8.52 5.45
N LEU A 72 -0.45 -8.52 4.16
CA LEU A 72 -0.19 -7.29 3.41
C LEU A 72 -1.51 -6.52 3.28
N LYS A 73 -1.47 -5.21 3.50
CA LYS A 73 -2.58 -4.29 3.29
C LYS A 73 -2.10 -3.05 2.56
N HIS A 74 -2.93 -2.52 1.67
CA HIS A 74 -2.64 -1.28 0.96
C HIS A 74 -3.78 -0.31 1.13
N HIS A 75 -3.47 0.96 1.34
CA HIS A 75 -4.38 2.09 1.29
C HIS A 75 -4.00 2.95 0.08
N ILE A 76 -4.91 3.03 -0.90
CA ILE A 76 -4.74 3.88 -2.08
C ILE A 76 -5.59 5.14 -1.92
N LEU A 77 -5.00 6.30 -2.17
CA LEU A 77 -5.70 7.57 -2.32
C LEU A 77 -5.52 8.09 -3.75
N ILE A 78 -6.62 8.44 -4.39
CA ILE A 78 -6.62 9.10 -5.70
C ILE A 78 -7.19 10.51 -5.56
N LYS A 79 -6.48 11.52 -6.07
CA LYS A 79 -6.87 12.94 -6.06
C LYS A 79 -6.93 13.47 -7.48
N LYS A 80 -7.86 14.39 -7.75
CA LYS A 80 -7.94 15.15 -9.01
C LYS A 80 -7.83 16.64 -8.70
N GLY A 81 -6.72 17.28 -9.08
CA GLY A 81 -6.44 18.66 -8.67
C GLY A 81 -6.30 18.79 -7.14
N THR A 82 -6.89 19.84 -6.54
CA THR A 82 -6.87 20.06 -5.08
C THR A 82 -7.90 19.24 -4.30
N SER A 83 -8.85 18.62 -5.00
CA SER A 83 -9.91 17.82 -4.38
C SER A 83 -9.39 16.42 -4.00
N THR A 84 -9.45 16.13 -2.71
CA THR A 84 -9.31 14.79 -2.11
C THR A 84 -10.75 14.34 -1.85
N VAL A 85 -11.28 13.29 -2.48
CA VAL A 85 -11.11 11.89 -2.12
C VAL A 85 -11.69 11.12 -3.30
N VAL A 86 -10.94 10.21 -3.91
CA VAL A 86 -11.56 9.03 -4.51
C VAL A 86 -10.97 7.79 -3.86
N ASN A 87 -11.81 7.24 -2.97
CA ASN A 87 -11.79 5.92 -2.35
C ASN A 87 -10.49 5.49 -1.65
N GLU A 88 -10.58 5.46 -0.32
CA GLU A 88 -9.76 4.57 0.50
C GLU A 88 -10.18 3.14 0.22
N TYR A 89 -9.25 2.34 -0.29
CA TYR A 89 -9.46 0.90 -0.39
C TYR A 89 -8.39 0.17 0.39
N VAL A 90 -8.81 -0.82 1.18
CA VAL A 90 -7.92 -1.73 1.92
C VAL A 90 -7.92 -3.08 1.22
N TYR A 91 -6.84 -3.42 0.53
CA TYR A 91 -6.69 -4.70 -0.19
C TYR A 91 -5.48 -5.49 0.24
N THR A 92 -5.53 -6.81 0.07
CA THR A 92 -4.46 -7.73 0.44
C THR A 92 -3.40 -7.97 -0.65
N ILE A 93 -3.75 -7.86 -1.94
CA ILE A 93 -2.85 -8.25 -3.05
C ILE A 93 -2.98 -7.34 -4.29
N SER A 94 -4.17 -6.79 -4.54
CA SER A 94 -4.45 -5.96 -5.73
C SER A 94 -5.55 -4.94 -5.46
N ALA A 95 -5.44 -3.76 -6.06
CA ALA A 95 -6.37 -2.66 -5.86
C ALA A 95 -6.96 -2.13 -7.17
N GLY A 96 -8.28 -2.23 -7.33
CA GLY A 96 -9.02 -1.81 -8.53
C GLY A 96 -9.86 -2.94 -9.17
N PRO A 97 -10.41 -2.73 -10.39
CA PRO A 97 -10.18 -1.58 -11.26
C PRO A 97 -10.85 -0.30 -10.74
N TYR A 98 -10.12 0.79 -10.76
CA TYR A 98 -10.65 2.12 -10.52
C TYR A 98 -10.99 2.80 -11.84
N ASN A 99 -12.22 3.27 -11.97
CA ASN A 99 -12.73 3.93 -13.17
C ASN A 99 -12.61 5.45 -13.02
N PHE A 100 -11.80 6.09 -13.86
CA PHE A 100 -11.66 7.53 -13.88
C PHE A 100 -12.85 8.15 -14.62
N LEU A 101 -13.69 8.89 -13.90
CA LEU A 101 -14.96 9.42 -14.43
C LEU A 101 -14.80 10.57 -15.43
N SER A 102 -13.62 11.19 -15.52
CA SER A 102 -13.39 12.31 -16.43
C SER A 102 -11.90 12.49 -16.75
N LYS A 103 -11.61 13.18 -17.85
CA LYS A 103 -10.24 13.57 -18.22
C LYS A 103 -9.64 14.54 -17.21
N GLY A 104 -8.33 14.50 -17.05
CA GLY A 104 -7.57 15.39 -16.18
C GLY A 104 -6.33 14.73 -15.56
N ASN A 105 -5.66 15.49 -14.69
CA ASN A 105 -4.48 15.04 -13.98
C ASN A 105 -4.86 14.51 -12.60
N TYR A 106 -4.40 13.31 -12.30
CA TYR A 106 -4.67 12.59 -11.08
C TYR A 106 -3.38 12.29 -10.33
N GLN A 107 -3.41 12.45 -9.02
CA GLN A 107 -2.34 11.99 -8.14
C GLN A 107 -2.81 10.73 -7.43
N VAL A 108 -1.99 9.69 -7.45
CA VAL A 108 -2.27 8.43 -6.76
C VAL A 108 -1.20 8.20 -5.71
N THR A 109 -1.60 8.04 -4.46
CA THR A 109 -0.73 7.69 -3.35
C THR A 109 -1.10 6.31 -2.84
N ILE A 110 -0.13 5.40 -2.81
CA ILE A 110 -0.30 4.02 -2.34
C ILE A 110 0.54 3.85 -1.09
N ASN A 111 -0.12 3.67 0.05
CA ASN A 111 0.52 3.36 1.32
C ASN A 111 0.37 1.86 1.61
N SER A 112 1.47 1.20 1.94
CA SER A 112 1.51 -0.26 2.15
C SER A 112 1.94 -0.58 3.58
N TYR A 113 1.30 -1.59 4.17
CA TYR A 113 1.43 -1.98 5.56
C TYR A 113 1.45 -3.51 5.66
N CYS A 114 2.18 -4.06 6.62
CA CYS A 114 2.05 -5.47 7.00
C CYS A 114 1.36 -5.54 8.36
N ASN A 115 0.21 -6.19 8.42
CA ASN A 115 -0.70 -6.15 9.58
C ASN A 115 -1.04 -4.70 9.96
N ASN A 116 -1.12 -4.41 11.26
CA ASN A 116 -1.40 -3.07 11.80
C ASN A 116 -0.09 -2.28 12.03
N SER A 117 0.96 -2.57 11.26
CA SER A 117 2.22 -1.82 11.35
C SER A 117 2.04 -0.37 10.89
N LYS A 118 3.04 0.47 11.20
CA LYS A 118 3.22 1.75 10.51
C LYS A 118 3.38 1.53 9.00
N THR A 119 3.14 2.57 8.21
CA THR A 119 3.37 2.56 6.76
C THR A 119 4.79 2.10 6.47
N ILE A 120 4.93 1.02 5.71
CA ILE A 120 6.22 0.42 5.35
C ILE A 120 6.72 1.04 4.05
N ARG A 121 5.80 1.43 3.17
CA ARG A 121 6.12 2.04 1.90
C ARG A 121 5.01 2.98 1.44
N THR A 122 5.40 4.14 0.93
CA THR A 122 4.53 5.05 0.20
C THR A 122 5.04 5.19 -1.23
N CYS A 123 4.16 5.00 -2.21
CA CYS A 123 4.46 5.26 -3.62
C CYS A 123 3.47 6.26 -4.19
N ASN A 124 4.00 7.28 -4.85
CA ASN A 124 3.21 8.30 -5.52
C ASN A 124 3.29 8.10 -7.04
N TYR A 125 2.19 8.28 -7.74
CA TYR A 125 2.10 8.26 -9.20
C TYR A 125 1.30 9.46 -9.67
N SER A 126 1.63 9.94 -10.86
CA SER A 126 0.83 10.94 -11.57
C SER A 126 0.18 10.27 -12.78
N ILE A 127 -1.12 10.41 -12.95
CA ILE A 127 -1.86 9.88 -14.11
C ILE A 127 -2.48 11.05 -14.85
N ASN A 128 -2.04 11.28 -16.08
CA ASN A 128 -2.62 12.27 -16.96
C ASN A 128 -3.56 11.58 -17.94
N TYR A 129 -4.86 11.78 -17.76
CA TYR A 129 -5.90 11.26 -18.63
C TYR A 129 -6.35 12.35 -19.61
N TYR A 130 -5.99 12.19 -20.89
CA TYR A 130 -6.26 13.15 -21.97
C TYR A 130 -7.46 12.81 -22.83
#